data_AF-A0A970BRV1-F1
#
_entry.id   AF-A0A970BRV1-F1
#
_cell.length_a   1.000
_cell.length_b   1.000
_cell.length_c   1.000
_cell.angle_alpha   90.00
_cell.angle_beta   90.00
_cell.angle_gamma   90.00
#
_symmetry.space_group_name_H-M   'P 1'
#
loop_
_entity.id
_entity.type
_entity.pdbx_description
1 polymer ?
#
loop_
_entity_poly.entity_id
_entity_poly.type
_entity_poly.pdbx_seq_one_letter_code
_entity_poly.pdbx_strand_id
1 'polypeptide(L)'
;MPAIRAKLMYTGTEVIENAAIQWEGDRIASVGEAAGEVLGEYPVITPALIDAHSHIGLIRAGEPGDEAEANDHMDSILAHADVLDSIQMDDTGFGDSIECGVLYSCVLPGSGNIIGGESAVIRNYGAQTNAALVRRAGIKAALGYNPMHVREWKGTRPFTRMGALAILRAKLHDVREKMNKPVKESEEPITYTAEETVLRDLLTGEQRLRVHVHKADDVAALLRLVDTYGIKVTVEHTCDVHNAGVFEELRERDIPVIYGPLDTLAYKVELKHEHWRNIEHLI
;
A
#
# COMPACT_ATOMS: atom_id res chain seq x y z
N MET A 1 -22.11 -6.70 29.85
CA MET A 1 -21.37 -6.25 28.65
C MET A 1 -22.18 -5.15 28.00
N PRO A 2 -21.57 -4.00 27.68
CA PRO A 2 -22.24 -2.97 26.92
C PRO A 2 -22.60 -3.47 25.51
N ALA A 3 -23.75 -3.03 25.01
CA ALA A 3 -24.23 -3.39 23.68
C ALA A 3 -24.80 -2.17 22.96
N ILE A 4 -24.71 -2.15 21.64
CA ILE A 4 -25.49 -1.25 20.79
C ILE A 4 -26.23 -2.08 19.74
N ARG A 5 -27.43 -1.63 19.35
CA ARG A 5 -28.29 -2.34 18.40
C ARG A 5 -28.37 -1.60 17.07
N ALA A 6 -28.48 -2.34 15.97
CA ALA A 6 -28.79 -1.80 14.66
C ALA A 6 -29.99 -2.48 14.03
N LYS A 7 -30.77 -1.73 13.22
CA LYS A 7 -31.74 -2.36 12.31
C LYS A 7 -31.03 -3.16 11.22
N LEU A 8 -29.93 -2.61 10.68
CA LEU A 8 -29.05 -3.29 9.73
C LEU A 8 -27.62 -3.32 10.28
N MET A 9 -27.10 -4.51 10.56
CA MET A 9 -25.73 -4.75 10.99
C MET A 9 -24.93 -5.33 9.84
N TYR A 10 -23.99 -4.56 9.29
CA TYR A 10 -23.02 -5.06 8.33
C TYR A 10 -21.82 -5.63 9.10
N THR A 11 -21.43 -6.86 8.82
CA THR A 11 -20.25 -7.51 9.44
C THR A 11 -19.01 -7.42 8.56
N GLY A 12 -19.17 -6.92 7.33
CA GLY A 12 -18.17 -6.96 6.25
C GLY A 12 -18.32 -8.18 5.33
N THR A 13 -19.03 -9.21 5.77
CA THR A 13 -19.32 -10.42 4.96
C THR A 13 -20.81 -10.70 4.80
N GLU A 14 -21.63 -10.24 5.73
CA GLU A 14 -23.08 -10.42 5.71
C GLU A 14 -23.81 -9.20 6.30
N VAL A 15 -25.14 -9.19 6.15
CA VAL A 15 -26.03 -8.21 6.75
C VAL A 15 -27.01 -8.94 7.67
N ILE A 16 -27.06 -8.54 8.93
CA ILE A 16 -27.94 -9.11 9.95
C ILE A 16 -28.98 -8.08 10.34
N GLU A 17 -30.26 -8.44 10.26
CA GLU A 17 -31.35 -7.56 10.66
C GLU A 17 -31.59 -7.60 12.17
N ASN A 18 -31.85 -6.43 12.76
CA ASN A 18 -32.20 -6.26 14.18
C ASN A 18 -31.19 -6.90 15.17
N ALA A 19 -29.90 -6.80 14.85
CA ALA A 19 -28.81 -7.36 15.65
C ALA A 19 -28.20 -6.33 16.60
N ALA A 20 -27.59 -6.83 17.66
CA ALA A 20 -26.74 -6.09 18.58
C ALA A 20 -25.29 -6.55 18.48
N ILE A 21 -24.38 -5.60 18.67
CA ILE A 21 -22.95 -5.84 18.84
C ILE A 21 -22.60 -5.59 20.30
N GLN A 22 -21.89 -6.56 20.88
CA GLN A 22 -21.45 -6.55 22.28
C GLN A 22 -19.93 -6.58 22.32
N TRP A 23 -19.34 -5.86 23.27
CA TRP A 23 -17.89 -5.79 23.39
C TRP A 23 -17.41 -5.92 24.84
N GLU A 24 -16.14 -6.31 24.97
CA GLU A 24 -15.39 -6.33 26.22
C GLU A 24 -14.03 -5.68 25.97
N GLY A 25 -13.70 -4.64 26.73
CA GLY A 25 -12.51 -3.84 26.47
C GLY A 25 -12.52 -3.24 25.06
N ASP A 26 -11.51 -3.60 24.26
CA ASP A 26 -11.30 -3.15 22.87
C ASP A 26 -11.73 -4.21 21.83
N ARG A 27 -12.43 -5.27 22.25
CA ARG A 27 -12.78 -6.40 21.38
C ARG A 27 -14.27 -6.66 21.31
N ILE A 28 -14.72 -6.98 20.10
CA ILE A 28 -16.07 -7.49 19.86
C ILE A 28 -16.18 -8.87 20.51
N ALA A 29 -17.15 -9.02 21.41
CA ALA A 29 -17.43 -10.27 22.10
C ALA A 29 -18.46 -11.12 21.34
N SER A 30 -19.49 -10.49 20.78
CA SER A 30 -20.50 -11.18 19.96
C SER A 30 -21.30 -10.20 19.08
N VAL A 31 -21.90 -10.73 18.03
CA VAL A 31 -22.87 -10.06 17.15
C VAL A 31 -24.10 -10.97 17.03
N GLY A 32 -25.30 -10.44 17.26
CA GLY A 32 -26.53 -11.22 17.24
C GLY A 32 -27.59 -10.68 18.19
N GLU A 33 -28.27 -11.55 18.94
CA GLU A 33 -29.22 -11.08 19.95
C GLU A 33 -28.52 -10.37 21.11
N ALA A 34 -29.15 -9.31 21.63
CA ALA A 34 -28.62 -8.57 22.77
C ALA A 34 -28.71 -9.40 24.05
N ALA A 35 -27.57 -9.80 24.61
CA ALA A 35 -27.50 -10.48 25.90
C ALA A 35 -27.20 -9.53 27.09
N GLY A 36 -26.91 -8.26 26.80
CA GLY A 36 -26.53 -7.24 27.78
C GLY A 36 -27.37 -5.96 27.72
N GLU A 37 -26.93 -4.94 28.43
CA GLU A 37 -27.55 -3.61 28.43
C GLU A 37 -27.34 -2.92 27.07
N VAL A 38 -28.43 -2.55 26.41
CA VAL A 38 -28.40 -1.80 25.14
C VAL A 38 -28.26 -0.32 25.45
N LEU A 39 -27.08 0.23 25.17
CA LEU A 39 -26.72 1.63 25.42
C LEU A 39 -27.26 2.58 24.35
N GLY A 40 -27.64 2.06 23.18
CA GLY A 40 -28.17 2.84 22.08
C GLY A 40 -28.63 1.98 20.91
N GLU A 41 -29.53 2.55 20.12
CA GLU A 41 -30.06 1.94 18.89
C GLU A 41 -29.77 2.85 17.70
N TYR A 42 -29.25 2.27 16.63
CA TYR A 42 -28.85 2.97 15.42
C TYR A 42 -29.56 2.38 14.19
N PRO A 43 -29.78 3.16 13.12
CA PRO A 43 -30.35 2.61 11.90
C PRO A 43 -29.42 1.57 11.24
N VAL A 44 -28.12 1.87 11.18
CA VAL A 44 -27.11 1.07 10.51
C VAL A 44 -25.83 1.07 11.34
N ILE A 45 -25.17 -0.09 11.44
CA ILE A 45 -23.80 -0.21 11.94
C ILE A 45 -22.98 -0.97 10.90
N THR A 46 -21.76 -0.52 10.64
CA THR A 46 -20.79 -1.16 9.75
C THR A 46 -19.44 -1.32 10.46
N PRO A 47 -18.54 -2.18 9.97
CA PRO A 47 -17.13 -2.05 10.29
C PRO A 47 -16.62 -0.71 9.75
N ALA A 48 -15.52 -0.22 10.32
CA ALA A 48 -14.84 0.93 9.77
C ALA A 48 -14.32 0.63 8.36
N LEU A 49 -14.34 1.63 7.48
CA LEU A 49 -13.66 1.56 6.20
C LEU A 49 -12.14 1.61 6.41
N ILE A 50 -11.41 0.92 5.53
CA ILE A 50 -9.95 0.88 5.52
C ILE A 50 -9.48 1.34 4.15
N ASP A 51 -8.74 2.44 4.10
CA ASP A 51 -8.05 2.87 2.87
C ASP A 51 -6.76 2.06 2.70
N ALA A 52 -6.69 1.21 1.68
CA ALA A 52 -5.55 0.32 1.45
C ALA A 52 -4.35 1.01 0.76
N HIS A 53 -4.50 2.23 0.27
CA HIS A 53 -3.41 2.98 -0.36
C HIS A 53 -3.65 4.49 -0.23
N SER A 54 -3.02 5.07 0.79
CA SER A 54 -3.18 6.47 1.12
C SER A 54 -1.86 7.24 1.17
N HIS A 55 -1.95 8.54 0.94
CA HIS A 55 -0.87 9.51 1.19
C HIS A 55 -1.29 10.55 2.25
N ILE A 56 -2.35 10.28 3.00
CA ILE A 56 -2.86 11.14 4.09
C ILE A 56 -1.76 11.45 5.11
N GLY A 57 -1.66 12.70 5.55
CA GLY A 57 -0.60 13.18 6.44
C GLY A 57 0.77 13.38 5.79
N LEU A 58 1.01 12.86 4.56
CA LEU A 58 2.20 13.15 3.76
C LEU A 58 1.95 14.28 2.75
N ILE A 59 0.73 14.31 2.18
CA ILE A 59 0.22 15.37 1.31
C ILE A 59 -0.91 16.03 2.09
N ARG A 60 -0.58 17.11 2.81
CA ARG A 60 -1.45 17.69 3.83
C ARG A 60 -2.56 18.54 3.22
N ALA A 61 -3.75 18.46 3.80
CA ALA A 61 -4.91 19.18 3.30
C ALA A 61 -4.71 20.70 3.43
N GLY A 62 -4.89 21.41 2.32
CA GLY A 62 -4.80 22.87 2.28
C GLY A 62 -3.38 23.44 2.25
N GLU A 63 -2.34 22.60 2.14
CA GLU A 63 -0.95 23.03 2.09
C GLU A 63 -0.37 23.04 0.67
N PRO A 64 0.70 23.81 0.42
CA PRO A 64 1.36 23.83 -0.89
C PRO A 64 1.89 22.46 -1.30
N GLY A 65 1.63 22.05 -2.55
CA GLY A 65 2.08 20.75 -3.05
C GLY A 65 3.59 20.55 -3.06
N ASP A 66 4.38 21.63 -3.17
CA ASP A 66 5.85 21.59 -3.13
C ASP A 66 6.40 21.28 -1.72
N GLU A 67 5.56 21.35 -0.68
CA GLU A 67 5.88 21.00 0.70
C GLU A 67 5.49 19.55 1.04
N ALA A 68 4.93 18.80 0.08
CA ALA A 68 4.52 17.41 0.30
C ALA A 68 5.72 16.48 0.52
N GLU A 69 5.60 15.60 1.52
CA GLU A 69 6.66 14.65 1.91
C GLU A 69 6.39 13.22 1.39
N ALA A 70 5.47 13.06 0.45
CA ALA A 70 5.11 11.73 -0.06
C ALA A 70 6.22 11.08 -0.89
N ASN A 71 7.12 11.84 -1.51
CA ASN A 71 8.25 11.29 -2.25
C ASN A 71 9.53 11.99 -1.82
N ASP A 72 10.60 11.23 -1.62
CA ASP A 72 11.89 11.81 -1.31
C ASP A 72 12.73 12.00 -2.58
N HIS A 73 13.49 13.10 -2.62
CA HIS A 73 14.24 13.54 -3.80
C HIS A 73 15.72 13.14 -3.77
N MET A 74 16.18 12.31 -2.83
CA MET A 74 17.59 11.94 -2.65
C MET A 74 18.07 10.88 -3.65
N ASP A 75 17.30 9.81 -3.88
CA ASP A 75 17.66 8.74 -4.84
C ASP A 75 16.42 7.97 -5.33
N SER A 76 16.61 7.07 -6.31
CA SER A 76 15.52 6.31 -6.95
C SER A 76 15.19 5.03 -6.18
N ILE A 77 16.12 4.57 -5.33
CA ILE A 77 15.95 3.43 -4.44
C ILE A 77 16.23 3.94 -3.03
N LEU A 78 15.19 4.01 -2.21
CA LEU A 78 15.25 4.40 -0.80
C LEU A 78 14.56 3.31 0.04
N ALA A 79 15.07 2.08 -0.05
CA ALA A 79 14.39 0.90 0.48
C ALA A 79 14.19 0.93 2.00
N HIS A 80 15.06 1.62 2.73
CA HIS A 80 15.05 1.71 4.19
C HIS A 80 14.46 3.02 4.72
N ALA A 81 13.87 3.86 3.85
CA ALA A 81 13.08 5.01 4.30
C ALA A 81 11.78 4.50 4.96
N ASP A 82 11.30 5.23 5.96
CA ASP A 82 10.10 4.88 6.72
C ASP A 82 9.05 5.98 6.56
N VAL A 83 7.85 5.60 6.10
CA VAL A 83 6.75 6.54 5.95
C VAL A 83 6.33 7.20 7.27
N LEU A 84 6.50 6.52 8.41
CA LEU A 84 6.10 7.06 9.71
C LEU A 84 6.89 8.31 10.11
N ASP A 85 8.08 8.52 9.52
CA ASP A 85 8.93 9.67 9.81
C ASP A 85 8.39 10.97 9.19
N SER A 86 7.50 10.87 8.19
CA SER A 86 6.95 12.03 7.46
C SER A 86 5.46 12.25 7.66
N ILE A 87 4.74 11.34 8.33
CA ILE A 87 3.29 11.52 8.58
C ILE A 87 3.07 12.60 9.65
N GLN A 88 2.37 13.67 9.26
CA GLN A 88 1.94 14.72 10.19
C GLN A 88 0.50 14.46 10.66
N MET A 89 0.35 13.95 11.89
CA MET A 89 -0.95 13.57 12.46
C MET A 89 -1.88 14.76 12.79
N ASP A 90 -1.42 16.00 12.61
CA ASP A 90 -2.22 17.22 12.76
C ASP A 90 -2.91 17.67 11.45
N ASP A 91 -2.69 16.95 10.35
CA ASP A 91 -3.37 17.17 9.07
C ASP A 91 -4.90 17.03 9.25
N THR A 92 -5.65 18.06 8.83
CA THR A 92 -7.11 18.07 8.92
C THR A 92 -7.76 16.95 8.11
N GLY A 93 -7.07 16.42 7.10
CA GLY A 93 -7.52 15.27 6.32
C GLY A 93 -7.83 14.04 7.19
N PHE A 94 -7.18 13.87 8.34
CA PHE A 94 -7.51 12.79 9.28
C PHE A 94 -8.92 12.95 9.89
N GLY A 95 -9.30 14.18 10.25
CA GLY A 95 -10.63 14.49 10.76
C GLY A 95 -11.70 14.18 9.71
N ASP A 96 -11.51 14.68 8.48
CA ASP A 96 -12.43 14.45 7.36
C ASP A 96 -12.59 12.95 7.07
N SER A 97 -11.48 12.20 7.12
CA SER A 97 -11.46 10.75 6.92
C SER A 97 -12.29 10.01 7.97
N ILE A 98 -12.15 10.38 9.24
CA ILE A 98 -12.90 9.79 10.37
C ILE A 98 -14.39 10.10 10.26
N GLU A 99 -14.75 11.34 9.93
CA GLU A 99 -16.14 11.76 9.75
C GLU A 99 -16.82 11.00 8.59
N CYS A 100 -16.04 10.57 7.59
CA CYS A 100 -16.50 9.72 6.49
C CYS A 100 -16.43 8.20 6.79
N GLY A 101 -16.09 7.80 8.02
CA GLY A 101 -16.05 6.39 8.44
C GLY A 101 -14.79 5.61 8.07
N VAL A 102 -13.76 6.28 7.55
CA VAL A 102 -12.44 5.70 7.28
C VAL A 102 -11.56 5.89 8.52
N LEU A 103 -11.40 4.83 9.31
CA LEU A 103 -10.66 4.90 10.57
C LEU A 103 -9.22 4.41 10.47
N TYR A 104 -8.89 3.70 9.38
CA TYR A 104 -7.57 3.15 9.16
C TYR A 104 -7.11 3.42 7.73
N SER A 105 -5.85 3.78 7.59
CA SER A 105 -5.22 4.00 6.30
C SER A 105 -3.90 3.25 6.23
N CYS A 106 -3.64 2.58 5.11
CA CYS A 106 -2.31 2.13 4.75
C CYS A 106 -1.59 3.28 4.06
N VAL A 107 -0.76 3.97 4.82
CA VAL A 107 0.04 5.09 4.33
C VAL A 107 1.35 4.56 3.76
N LEU A 108 1.75 5.08 2.61
CA LEU A 108 2.95 4.67 1.92
C LEU A 108 3.59 5.81 1.14
N PRO A 109 4.89 5.69 0.78
CA PRO A 109 5.54 6.60 -0.15
C PRO A 109 4.77 6.70 -1.49
N GLY A 110 5.00 7.77 -2.23
CA GLY A 110 4.47 8.03 -3.55
C GLY A 110 5.12 7.17 -4.63
N SER A 111 4.98 7.58 -5.89
CA SER A 111 5.41 6.80 -7.07
C SER A 111 6.57 7.41 -7.86
N GLY A 112 7.25 8.42 -7.29
CA GLY A 112 8.40 9.07 -7.93
C GLY A 112 9.68 8.24 -7.84
N ASN A 113 9.85 7.43 -6.80
CA ASN A 113 11.00 6.55 -6.64
C ASN A 113 10.68 5.14 -7.20
N ILE A 114 11.70 4.42 -7.70
CA ILE A 114 11.57 3.01 -8.08
C ILE A 114 11.29 2.16 -6.83
N ILE A 115 11.97 2.44 -5.72
CA ILE A 115 11.62 1.97 -4.37
C ILE A 115 11.57 3.21 -3.47
N GLY A 116 10.40 3.45 -2.86
CA GLY A 116 10.16 4.63 -2.03
C GLY A 116 10.32 4.42 -0.52
N GLY A 117 10.32 3.17 -0.05
CA GLY A 117 10.47 2.85 1.38
C GLY A 117 9.33 2.02 1.97
N GLU A 118 9.37 1.84 3.29
CA GLU A 118 8.44 1.02 4.05
C GLU A 118 7.09 1.73 4.29
N SER A 119 6.00 0.98 4.15
CA SER A 119 4.63 1.45 4.37
C SER A 119 4.08 0.97 5.71
N ALA A 120 3.06 1.67 6.21
CA ALA A 120 2.43 1.38 7.50
C ALA A 120 0.90 1.45 7.43
N VAL A 121 0.22 0.57 8.16
CA VAL A 121 -1.19 0.74 8.49
C VAL A 121 -1.26 1.54 9.79
N ILE A 122 -2.02 2.63 9.78
CA ILE A 122 -2.21 3.51 10.94
C ILE A 122 -3.70 3.66 11.27
N ARG A 123 -3.97 4.02 12.52
CA ARG A 123 -5.24 4.59 12.98
C ARG A 123 -5.26 6.08 12.65
N ASN A 124 -6.30 6.54 12.00
CA ASN A 124 -6.44 7.96 11.64
C ASN A 124 -6.65 8.87 12.86
N TYR A 125 -6.94 8.27 14.02
CA TYR A 125 -7.22 8.93 15.30
C TYR A 125 -6.07 8.78 16.32
N GLY A 126 -4.86 8.44 15.88
CA GLY A 126 -3.69 8.37 16.75
C GLY A 126 -3.16 9.76 17.12
N ALA A 127 -2.72 9.96 18.37
CA ALA A 127 -2.16 11.25 18.81
C ALA A 127 -0.81 11.60 18.14
N GLN A 128 -0.04 10.59 17.73
CA GLN A 128 1.22 10.68 17.01
C GLN A 128 1.50 9.33 16.32
N THR A 129 2.43 9.29 15.38
CA THR A 129 2.65 8.16 14.46
C THR A 129 2.93 6.83 15.16
N ASN A 130 3.68 6.81 16.27
CA ASN A 130 3.90 5.59 17.06
C ASN A 130 2.62 5.06 17.73
N ALA A 131 1.71 5.95 18.18
CA ALA A 131 0.42 5.54 18.75
C ALA A 131 -0.58 5.18 17.66
N ALA A 132 -0.44 5.78 16.48
CA ALA A 132 -1.28 5.50 15.32
C ALA A 132 -0.96 4.12 14.73
N LEU A 133 0.32 3.70 14.74
CA LEU A 133 0.81 2.48 14.11
C LEU A 133 0.01 1.23 14.53
N VAL A 134 -0.47 0.52 13.52
CA VAL A 134 -1.09 -0.80 13.65
C VAL A 134 -0.07 -1.88 13.27
N ARG A 135 0.54 -1.77 12.08
CA ARG A 135 1.57 -2.69 11.58
C ARG A 135 2.28 -2.13 10.34
N ARG A 136 3.44 -2.70 10.00
CA ARG A 136 4.08 -2.52 8.69
C ARG A 136 3.27 -3.18 7.57
N ALA A 137 3.37 -2.64 6.36
CA ALA A 137 2.55 -3.04 5.21
C ALA A 137 3.36 -3.39 3.94
N GLY A 138 4.70 -3.43 4.03
CA GLY A 138 5.60 -3.79 2.94
C GLY A 138 6.31 -2.59 2.32
N ILE A 139 7.12 -2.84 1.29
CA ILE A 139 7.98 -1.84 0.65
C ILE A 139 7.30 -1.30 -0.60
N LYS A 140 7.12 0.01 -0.70
CA LYS A 140 6.57 0.66 -1.89
C LYS A 140 7.59 0.68 -3.02
N ALA A 141 7.16 0.24 -4.20
CA ALA A 141 7.85 0.42 -5.47
C ALA A 141 6.94 1.04 -6.54
N ALA A 142 7.56 1.53 -7.62
CA ALA A 142 6.84 2.00 -8.80
C ALA A 142 7.51 1.53 -10.09
N LEU A 143 6.67 1.14 -11.05
CA LEU A 143 7.03 0.98 -12.46
C LEU A 143 6.21 1.99 -13.29
N GLY A 144 6.40 1.97 -14.60
CA GLY A 144 5.73 2.89 -15.50
C GLY A 144 6.42 4.25 -15.61
N TYR A 145 5.64 5.30 -15.82
CA TYR A 145 6.10 6.63 -16.23
C TYR A 145 6.64 7.46 -15.08
N ASN A 146 5.96 7.42 -13.94
CA ASN A 146 6.27 8.27 -12.80
C ASN A 146 7.74 8.19 -12.35
N PRO A 147 8.35 7.00 -12.12
CA PRO A 147 9.75 6.92 -11.70
C PRO A 147 10.76 7.36 -12.78
N MET A 148 10.32 7.56 -14.03
CA MET A 148 11.14 8.08 -15.13
C MET A 148 11.00 9.60 -15.33
N HIS A 149 9.92 10.19 -14.80
CA HIS A 149 9.55 11.58 -15.08
C HIS A 149 10.24 12.57 -14.14
N VAL A 150 10.50 12.18 -12.90
CA VAL A 150 11.09 13.02 -11.84
C VAL A 150 12.62 13.19 -12.01
N ARG A 151 12.99 13.92 -13.05
CA ARG A 151 14.38 14.00 -13.55
C ARG A 151 15.23 15.02 -12.80
N GLU A 152 14.58 16.01 -12.21
CA GLU A 152 15.19 17.08 -11.43
C GLU A 152 15.63 16.65 -10.03
N TRP A 153 15.17 15.47 -9.56
CA TRP A 153 15.57 14.91 -8.27
C TRP A 153 16.98 14.32 -8.33
N LYS A 154 17.63 14.20 -7.17
CA LYS A 154 19.00 13.70 -7.04
C LYS A 154 19.08 12.18 -7.24
N GLY A 155 20.31 11.68 -7.44
CA GLY A 155 20.59 10.25 -7.56
C GLY A 155 20.44 9.70 -8.98
N THR A 156 20.50 8.38 -9.13
CA THR A 156 20.42 7.75 -10.46
C THR A 156 18.97 7.76 -10.93
N ARG A 157 18.68 8.29 -12.11
CA ARG A 157 17.31 8.37 -12.66
C ARG A 157 17.21 7.75 -14.06
N PRO A 158 16.24 6.85 -14.29
CA PRO A 158 16.06 6.23 -15.59
C PRO A 158 15.35 7.16 -16.59
N PHE A 159 15.63 6.98 -17.87
CA PHE A 159 14.92 7.67 -18.96
C PHE A 159 13.81 6.82 -19.58
N THR A 160 13.81 5.51 -19.30
CA THR A 160 12.96 4.51 -19.96
C THR A 160 12.55 3.41 -18.98
N ARG A 161 11.45 2.70 -19.28
CA ARG A 161 10.93 1.62 -18.42
C ARG A 161 11.97 0.51 -18.25
N MET A 162 12.70 0.21 -19.33
CA MET A 162 13.82 -0.72 -19.28
C MET A 162 14.96 -0.23 -18.39
N GLY A 163 15.24 1.08 -18.36
CA GLY A 163 16.22 1.66 -17.45
C GLY A 163 15.80 1.56 -15.99
N ALA A 164 14.53 1.85 -15.67
CA ALA A 164 14.00 1.73 -14.32
C ALA A 164 14.10 0.28 -13.81
N LEU A 165 13.67 -0.66 -14.66
CA LEU A 165 13.76 -2.09 -14.36
C LEU A 165 15.21 -2.60 -14.30
N ALA A 166 16.13 -2.04 -15.09
CA ALA A 166 17.54 -2.42 -15.03
C ALA A 166 18.16 -2.06 -13.67
N ILE A 167 17.84 -0.87 -13.15
CA ILE A 167 18.28 -0.43 -11.81
C ILE A 167 17.75 -1.39 -10.74
N LEU A 168 16.44 -1.68 -10.76
CA LEU A 168 15.83 -2.58 -9.77
C LEU A 168 16.39 -4.01 -9.88
N ARG A 169 16.54 -4.55 -11.09
CA ARG A 169 17.10 -5.89 -11.32
C ARG A 169 18.54 -6.00 -10.84
N ALA A 170 19.36 -4.99 -11.09
CA ALA A 170 20.75 -4.99 -10.62
C ALA A 170 20.80 -5.11 -9.09
N LYS A 171 20.03 -4.28 -8.38
CA LYS A 171 19.97 -4.31 -6.91
C LYS A 171 19.49 -5.65 -6.36
N LEU A 172 18.40 -6.21 -6.89
CA LEU A 172 17.90 -7.53 -6.48
C LEU A 172 18.90 -8.65 -6.83
N HIS A 173 19.55 -8.56 -7.99
CA HIS A 173 20.56 -9.53 -8.41
C HIS A 173 21.77 -9.51 -7.47
N ASP A 174 22.34 -8.34 -7.20
CA ASP A 174 23.53 -8.20 -6.35
C ASP A 174 23.29 -8.77 -4.95
N VAL A 175 22.11 -8.50 -4.36
CA VAL A 175 21.73 -9.05 -3.05
C VAL A 175 21.53 -10.56 -3.11
N ARG A 176 20.88 -11.08 -4.16
CA ARG A 176 20.72 -12.53 -4.34
C ARG A 176 22.06 -13.25 -4.50
N GLU A 177 22.97 -12.69 -5.29
CA GLU A 177 24.33 -13.24 -5.43
C GLU A 177 25.07 -13.22 -4.10
N LYS A 178 24.93 -12.13 -3.34
CA LYS A 178 25.52 -12.01 -2.00
C LYS A 178 24.93 -13.06 -1.04
N MET A 179 23.63 -13.33 -1.07
CA MET A 179 22.98 -14.40 -0.29
C MET A 179 23.49 -15.80 -0.64
N ASN A 180 23.82 -16.04 -1.91
CA ASN A 180 24.25 -17.35 -2.42
C ASN A 180 25.77 -17.60 -2.27
N LYS A 181 26.54 -16.63 -1.77
CA LYS A 181 27.98 -16.83 -1.54
C LYS A 181 28.20 -17.87 -0.44
N PRO A 182 28.98 -18.93 -0.69
CA PRO A 182 29.29 -19.91 0.34
C PRO A 182 30.18 -19.28 1.40
N VAL A 183 29.72 -19.27 2.65
CA VAL A 183 30.52 -18.81 3.79
C VAL A 183 31.38 -19.98 4.28
N LYS A 184 32.71 -19.84 4.22
CA LYS A 184 33.62 -20.81 4.85
C LYS A 184 33.61 -20.61 6.37
N GLU A 185 33.81 -21.68 7.15
CA GLU A 185 33.84 -21.61 8.63
C GLU A 185 34.84 -20.58 9.20
N SER A 186 35.86 -20.20 8.43
CA SER A 186 36.88 -19.21 8.81
C SER A 186 36.60 -17.77 8.35
N GLU A 187 35.51 -17.53 7.61
CA GLU A 187 35.18 -16.20 7.08
C GLU A 187 34.19 -15.46 7.97
N GLU A 188 34.31 -14.13 8.02
CA GLU A 188 33.37 -13.28 8.75
C GLU A 188 31.95 -13.42 8.18
N PRO A 189 30.90 -13.29 9.02
CA PRO A 189 29.52 -13.31 8.56
C PRO A 189 29.26 -12.25 7.48
N ILE A 190 28.47 -12.60 6.47
CA ILE A 190 28.06 -11.67 5.42
C ILE A 190 27.28 -10.51 6.06
N THR A 191 27.79 -9.30 5.90
CA THR A 191 27.13 -8.07 6.34
C THR A 191 26.32 -7.47 5.23
N TYR A 192 25.12 -6.98 5.55
CA TYR A 192 24.23 -6.30 4.61
C TYR A 192 24.08 -4.85 5.05
N THR A 193 24.10 -3.91 4.10
CA THR A 193 23.70 -2.52 4.35
C THR A 193 22.21 -2.46 4.70
N ALA A 194 21.73 -1.30 5.18
CA ALA A 194 20.30 -1.11 5.46
C ALA A 194 19.42 -1.37 4.22
N GLU A 195 19.82 -0.86 3.05
CA GLU A 195 19.12 -1.13 1.79
C GLU A 195 19.17 -2.61 1.40
N GLU A 196 20.35 -3.25 1.45
CA GLU A 196 20.47 -4.65 1.09
C GLU A 196 19.69 -5.57 2.04
N THR A 197 19.55 -5.19 3.31
CA THR A 197 18.74 -5.93 4.30
C THR A 197 17.28 -5.95 3.87
N VAL A 198 16.71 -4.81 3.49
CA VAL A 198 15.33 -4.74 2.99
C VAL A 198 15.16 -5.55 1.69
N LEU A 199 16.11 -5.43 0.76
CA LEU A 199 16.06 -6.18 -0.49
C LEU A 199 16.17 -7.70 -0.27
N ARG A 200 16.98 -8.13 0.70
CA ARG A 200 17.06 -9.53 1.12
C ARG A 200 15.72 -10.00 1.67
N ASP A 201 15.07 -9.20 2.50
CA ASP A 201 13.78 -9.55 3.10
C ASP A 201 12.65 -9.64 2.05
N LEU A 202 12.76 -8.88 0.94
CA LEU A 202 11.92 -9.07 -0.24
C LEU A 202 12.20 -10.41 -0.93
N LEU A 203 13.48 -10.76 -1.12
CA LEU A 203 13.91 -12.01 -1.76
C LEU A 203 13.58 -13.27 -0.93
N THR A 204 13.57 -13.17 0.39
CA THR A 204 13.15 -14.26 1.29
C THR A 204 11.63 -14.31 1.50
N GLY A 205 10.91 -13.27 1.06
CA GLY A 205 9.46 -13.16 1.20
C GLY A 205 9.00 -12.84 2.63
N GLU A 206 9.90 -12.34 3.48
CA GLU A 206 9.59 -11.75 4.79
C GLU A 206 8.83 -10.43 4.64
N GLN A 207 9.23 -9.63 3.64
CA GLN A 207 8.56 -8.42 3.21
C GLN A 207 7.88 -8.64 1.85
N ARG A 208 6.81 -7.88 1.58
CA ARG A 208 6.17 -7.82 0.26
C ARG A 208 6.49 -6.49 -0.42
N LEU A 209 6.53 -6.50 -1.74
CA LEU A 209 6.64 -5.29 -2.54
C LEU A 209 5.25 -4.79 -2.94
N ARG A 210 4.95 -3.53 -2.69
CA ARG A 210 3.70 -2.88 -3.06
C ARG A 210 3.93 -2.02 -4.29
N VAL A 211 3.34 -2.37 -5.43
CA VAL A 211 3.86 -1.92 -6.71
C VAL A 211 2.87 -1.04 -7.46
N HIS A 212 3.20 0.25 -7.59
CA HIS A 212 2.51 1.19 -8.46
C HIS A 212 2.67 0.80 -9.93
N VAL A 213 1.56 0.47 -10.60
CA VAL A 213 1.50 0.19 -12.05
C VAL A 213 0.15 0.60 -12.63
N HIS A 214 0.14 1.19 -13.82
CA HIS A 214 -1.12 1.54 -14.50
C HIS A 214 -1.41 0.68 -15.73
N LYS A 215 -0.39 0.35 -16.54
CA LYS A 215 -0.58 -0.28 -17.85
C LYS A 215 -0.38 -1.80 -17.80
N ALA A 216 -1.07 -2.51 -18.69
CA ALA A 216 -0.92 -3.95 -18.88
C ALA A 216 0.54 -4.37 -19.12
N ASP A 217 1.28 -3.62 -19.95
CA ASP A 217 2.69 -3.95 -20.25
C ASP A 217 3.62 -3.80 -19.02
N ASP A 218 3.32 -2.83 -18.15
CA ASP A 218 4.05 -2.61 -16.90
C ASP A 218 3.72 -3.71 -15.88
N VAL A 219 2.46 -4.19 -15.84
CA VAL A 219 2.08 -5.39 -15.07
C VAL A 219 2.83 -6.62 -15.60
N ALA A 220 2.85 -6.85 -16.91
CA ALA A 220 3.59 -7.97 -17.50
C ALA A 220 5.10 -7.90 -17.19
N ALA A 221 5.66 -6.70 -17.12
CA ALA A 221 7.05 -6.50 -16.71
C ALA A 221 7.29 -6.80 -15.23
N LEU A 222 6.35 -6.45 -14.35
CA LEU A 222 6.35 -6.84 -12.95
C LEU A 222 6.26 -8.36 -12.80
N LEU A 223 5.39 -9.03 -13.54
CA LEU A 223 5.27 -10.50 -13.47
C LEU A 223 6.58 -11.20 -13.85
N ARG A 224 7.31 -10.70 -14.85
CA ARG A 224 8.67 -11.22 -15.15
C ARG A 224 9.65 -11.03 -14.00
N LEU A 225 9.54 -9.96 -13.20
CA LEU A 225 10.35 -9.80 -11.98
C LEU A 225 9.94 -10.80 -10.91
N VAL A 226 8.63 -10.99 -10.69
CA VAL A 226 8.11 -11.99 -9.75
C VAL A 226 8.63 -13.38 -10.11
N ASP A 227 8.52 -13.79 -11.37
CA ASP A 227 9.00 -15.10 -11.85
C ASP A 227 10.53 -15.25 -11.69
N THR A 228 11.29 -14.17 -11.86
CA THR A 228 12.77 -14.20 -11.79
C THR A 228 13.30 -14.27 -10.36
N TYR A 229 12.63 -13.60 -9.41
CA TYR A 229 13.15 -13.40 -8.06
C TYR A 229 12.31 -14.04 -6.95
N GLY A 230 11.12 -14.55 -7.26
CA GLY A 230 10.22 -15.17 -6.27
C GLY A 230 9.66 -14.18 -5.25
N ILE A 231 9.65 -12.87 -5.55
CA ILE A 231 9.20 -11.83 -4.63
C ILE A 231 7.68 -11.81 -4.50
N LYS A 232 7.17 -11.61 -3.27
CA LYS A 232 5.73 -11.41 -3.01
C LYS A 232 5.34 -9.97 -3.35
N VAL A 233 4.26 -9.78 -4.09
CA VAL A 233 3.83 -8.43 -4.52
C VAL A 233 2.34 -8.17 -4.30
N THR A 234 1.98 -6.91 -4.11
CA THR A 234 0.64 -6.38 -4.41
C THR A 234 0.75 -5.40 -5.58
N VAL A 235 -0.31 -5.34 -6.38
CA VAL A 235 -0.42 -4.43 -7.51
C VAL A 235 -1.30 -3.26 -7.11
N GLU A 236 -0.80 -2.05 -7.30
CA GLU A 236 -1.49 -0.81 -6.93
C GLU A 236 -1.93 -0.10 -8.22
N HIS A 237 -3.19 0.35 -8.23
CA HIS A 237 -3.90 1.07 -9.29
C HIS A 237 -4.43 0.23 -10.45
N THR A 238 -3.60 -0.10 -11.45
CA THR A 238 -4.01 -0.72 -12.74
C THR A 238 -5.05 0.04 -13.56
N CYS A 239 -5.20 1.35 -13.34
CA CYS A 239 -6.30 2.11 -13.95
C CYS A 239 -6.31 2.21 -15.49
N ASP A 240 -5.20 1.91 -16.19
CA ASP A 240 -5.18 1.85 -17.68
C ASP A 240 -5.43 0.44 -18.23
N VAL A 241 -5.53 -0.58 -17.35
CA VAL A 241 -5.89 -1.94 -17.72
C VAL A 241 -7.37 -1.98 -18.05
N HIS A 242 -7.69 -2.25 -19.31
CA HIS A 242 -9.04 -2.24 -19.88
C HIS A 242 -9.39 -3.59 -20.53
N ASN A 243 -8.82 -4.67 -20.01
CA ASN A 243 -9.14 -6.04 -20.43
C ASN A 243 -8.95 -7.02 -19.25
N ALA A 244 -9.71 -8.12 -19.27
CA ALA A 244 -9.73 -9.11 -18.18
C ALA A 244 -8.45 -9.95 -18.08
N GLY A 245 -7.74 -10.19 -19.19
CA GLY A 245 -6.62 -11.13 -19.22
C GLY A 245 -5.49 -10.80 -18.25
N VAL A 246 -5.23 -9.50 -18.02
CA VAL A 246 -4.24 -9.08 -17.01
C VAL A 246 -4.69 -9.44 -15.59
N PHE A 247 -5.97 -9.26 -15.26
CA PHE A 247 -6.51 -9.59 -13.94
C PHE A 247 -6.61 -11.11 -13.72
N GLU A 248 -6.91 -11.87 -14.77
CA GLU A 248 -6.85 -13.34 -14.73
C GLU A 248 -5.43 -13.82 -14.41
N GLU A 249 -4.42 -13.23 -15.05
CA GLU A 249 -3.02 -13.58 -14.83
C GLU A 249 -2.56 -13.27 -13.38
N LEU A 250 -3.03 -12.16 -12.82
CA LEU A 250 -2.80 -11.78 -11.42
C LEU A 250 -3.51 -12.73 -10.45
N ARG A 251 -4.76 -13.10 -10.74
CA ARG A 251 -5.55 -14.04 -9.92
C ARG A 251 -4.92 -15.43 -9.89
N GLU A 252 -4.44 -15.94 -11.02
CA GLU A 252 -3.77 -17.25 -11.11
C GLU A 252 -2.49 -17.32 -10.26
N ARG A 253 -1.86 -16.17 -10.00
CA ARG A 253 -0.65 -16.03 -9.17
C ARG A 253 -0.95 -15.60 -7.73
N ASP A 254 -2.21 -15.49 -7.34
CA ASP A 254 -2.64 -14.99 -6.02
C ASP A 254 -2.04 -13.61 -5.70
N ILE A 255 -2.00 -12.71 -6.69
CA ILE A 255 -1.48 -11.34 -6.54
C ILE A 255 -2.66 -10.38 -6.29
N PRO A 256 -2.77 -9.76 -5.11
CA PRO A 256 -3.84 -8.82 -4.82
C PRO A 256 -3.71 -7.52 -5.60
N VAL A 257 -4.85 -6.92 -5.96
CA VAL A 257 -4.94 -5.61 -6.61
C VAL A 257 -5.61 -4.61 -5.67
N ILE A 258 -4.97 -3.47 -5.44
CA ILE A 258 -5.56 -2.29 -4.81
C ILE A 258 -5.94 -1.34 -5.95
N TYR A 259 -7.19 -1.40 -6.38
CA TYR A 259 -7.67 -0.65 -7.54
C TYR A 259 -8.07 0.79 -7.16
N GLY A 260 -7.78 1.75 -8.03
CA GLY A 260 -8.11 3.16 -7.85
C GLY A 260 -6.93 4.10 -8.12
N PRO A 261 -7.17 5.42 -8.17
CA PRO A 261 -8.43 6.11 -7.87
C PRO A 261 -9.48 5.95 -8.98
N LEU A 262 -10.76 6.06 -8.61
CA LEU A 262 -11.92 5.91 -9.51
C LEU A 262 -12.61 7.25 -9.83
N ASP A 263 -12.33 8.28 -9.04
CA ASP A 263 -12.97 9.58 -9.02
C ASP A 263 -12.10 10.68 -9.65
N THR A 264 -11.12 10.29 -10.45
CA THR A 264 -10.17 11.22 -11.09
C THR A 264 -10.29 11.19 -12.60
N LEU A 265 -10.10 12.33 -13.25
CA LEU A 265 -9.82 12.37 -14.69
C LEU A 265 -8.43 11.77 -14.97
N ALA A 266 -8.20 11.21 -16.16
CA ALA A 266 -6.88 10.77 -16.61
C ALA A 266 -5.80 11.88 -16.49
N TYR A 267 -5.07 11.88 -15.37
CA TYR A 267 -4.12 12.91 -14.98
C TYR A 267 -2.66 12.52 -15.26
N LYS A 268 -2.43 11.33 -15.83
CA LYS A 268 -1.10 10.83 -16.21
C LYS A 268 -1.09 10.38 -17.66
N VAL A 269 0.08 10.50 -18.29
CA VAL A 269 0.32 10.02 -19.67
C VAL A 269 -0.01 8.54 -19.83
N GLU A 270 0.09 7.75 -18.75
CA GLU A 270 -0.17 6.31 -18.80
C GLU A 270 -1.65 5.95 -18.83
N LEU A 271 -2.53 6.84 -18.38
CA LEU A 271 -3.96 6.65 -18.16
C LEU A 271 -4.80 6.88 -19.43
N LYS A 272 -4.30 6.44 -20.58
CA LYS A 272 -4.94 6.70 -21.88
C LYS A 272 -6.34 6.10 -22.00
N HIS A 273 -6.56 4.93 -21.42
CA HIS A 273 -7.82 4.18 -21.42
C HIS A 273 -8.43 4.14 -20.03
N GLU A 274 -8.03 5.05 -19.14
CA GLU A 274 -8.64 5.16 -17.82
C GLU A 274 -10.12 5.46 -17.98
N HIS A 275 -10.91 4.62 -17.31
CA HIS A 275 -12.36 4.74 -17.25
C HIS A 275 -12.83 3.99 -16.01
N TRP A 276 -13.71 4.58 -15.21
CA TRP A 276 -14.23 3.97 -13.98
C TRP A 276 -14.85 2.58 -14.22
N ARG A 277 -15.42 2.33 -15.41
CA ARG A 277 -15.97 1.00 -15.79
C ARG A 277 -14.93 -0.10 -15.93
N ASN A 278 -13.64 0.21 -16.08
CA ASN A 278 -12.60 -0.83 -16.18
C ASN A 278 -12.56 -1.73 -14.94
N ILE A 279 -13.13 -1.29 -13.81
CA ILE A 279 -13.35 -2.14 -12.62
C ILE A 279 -14.16 -3.40 -12.92
N GLU A 280 -14.98 -3.41 -13.98
CA GLU A 280 -15.74 -4.59 -14.41
C GLU A 280 -14.86 -5.77 -14.83
N HIS A 281 -13.60 -5.49 -15.20
CA HIS A 281 -12.63 -6.52 -15.55
C HIS A 281 -11.92 -7.13 -14.34
N LEU A 282 -12.06 -6.52 -13.16
CA LEU A 282 -11.49 -6.99 -11.89
C LEU A 282 -12.44 -7.93 -11.14
N ILE A 283 -13.76 -7.75 -11.31
CA ILE A 283 -14.84 -8.45 -10.57
C ILE A 283 -15.32 -9.74 -11.23
#